data_AF-A0A1Y0G1B3-F1
#
_entry.id   AF-A0A1Y0G1B3-F1
#
_cell.length_a   1.000
_cell.length_b   1.000
_cell.length_c   1.000
_cell.angle_alpha   90.00
_cell.angle_beta   90.00
_cell.angle_gamma   90.00
#
_symmetry.space_group_name_H-M   'P 1'
#
loop_
_entity.id
_entity.type
_entity.pdbx_description
1 polymer ?
#
loop_
_entity_poly.entity_id
_entity_poly.type
_entity_poly.pdbx_seq_one_letter_code
_entity_poly.pdbx_strand_id
1 'polypeptide(L)'
;MINYHVSQPHLSDQRSVFSDASSAFAWITRTGFQILHLGVVILFLLNAALATAAGELSALRIHDDFKEQLLVNQLLLLEDPSKQLTIDDIRSENFAGRFSAPGKNGSNLSFTRSAWWVKIRVINDSARENKIILRQAYPLIDYLDLWENTNNGWQHHQTGDRLLFSQRDIQYHDFLFPLALAPNSESTLYLRYESEGAMDIALSASSPIELIQNISKEQFAYGVYYGGFLVLVVYNFFIFVVVRDKAFLYYLLYILCFGLYMSANDGFFYQMIMPESPNLANFCLLILLGLSLLFATQFSRHILTIQQFSRKLDLAALSMIAVLGVVTFSSLLLPYALVVVTQATLTLIVMPLIFIMGIARLCSGYPPARYFMLAWSTFIFGIMVYMVKVFGYFPRTFFTENIFQIGSLIEMVLLSLALSSRVNELKKQSHTDALTDIPNRRMFDDVMRQEFLRTQRNGQPFSLLMIDIDHFKQFNDLYGHSQGDRVLKNVAAQLRSLIRKPMMPFRFGGEEFAVILPRTNERDARIIAERLRQHISSKLIGRHQITVSIGLACQEDRKFQSLSDLLNAADEALYAAKDNGRNCVVTFSCMPEKSVLTDCIISTH
;
A
#
# COMPACT_ATOMS: atom_id res chain seq x y z
N MET A 1 -17.88 -25.70 46.57
CA MET A 1 -18.79 -25.56 45.43
C MET A 1 -18.75 -24.11 44.95
N ILE A 2 -18.01 -23.81 43.88
CA ILE A 2 -18.08 -22.54 43.17
C ILE A 2 -18.12 -22.92 41.68
N ASN A 3 -19.30 -22.80 41.07
CA ASN A 3 -19.54 -23.12 39.66
C ASN A 3 -19.01 -21.98 38.79
N TYR A 4 -17.96 -22.23 38.02
CA TYR A 4 -17.61 -21.40 36.87
C TYR A 4 -18.33 -21.94 35.63
N HIS A 5 -19.44 -21.31 35.27
CA HIS A 5 -20.03 -21.45 33.94
C HIS A 5 -19.14 -20.74 32.93
N VAL A 6 -18.44 -21.50 32.08
CA VAL A 6 -17.87 -20.99 30.84
C VAL A 6 -18.97 -21.09 29.77
N SER A 7 -19.57 -19.95 29.45
CA SER A 7 -20.50 -19.77 28.35
C SER A 7 -19.82 -20.09 27.01
N GLN A 8 -20.38 -21.05 26.27
CA GLN A 8 -20.12 -21.14 24.84
C GLN A 8 -20.80 -19.97 24.15
N PRO A 9 -20.17 -19.30 23.15
CA PRO A 9 -20.89 -18.32 22.35
C PRO A 9 -21.94 -19.06 21.53
N HIS A 10 -23.20 -18.80 21.82
CA HIS A 10 -24.33 -19.29 21.04
C HIS A 10 -24.21 -18.76 19.60
N LEU A 11 -24.63 -19.57 18.62
CA LEU A 11 -24.81 -19.18 17.21
C LEU A 11 -25.69 -17.93 17.01
N SER A 12 -26.32 -17.40 18.06
CA SER A 12 -27.02 -16.10 18.08
C SER A 12 -26.09 -14.88 18.16
N ASP A 13 -24.88 -15.00 18.74
CA ASP A 13 -23.94 -13.87 18.88
C ASP A 13 -23.26 -13.49 17.57
N GLN A 14 -23.09 -14.44 16.64
CA GLN A 14 -22.63 -14.06 15.29
C GLN A 14 -23.69 -13.24 14.56
N ARG A 15 -24.98 -13.52 14.74
CA ARG A 15 -26.06 -12.72 14.11
C ARG A 15 -26.19 -11.32 14.68
N SER A 16 -25.91 -11.10 15.98
CA SER A 16 -25.91 -9.75 16.58
C SER A 16 -24.70 -8.92 16.12
N VAL A 17 -23.50 -9.53 16.03
CA VAL A 17 -22.32 -8.87 15.44
C VAL A 17 -22.55 -8.53 13.97
N PHE A 18 -23.24 -9.38 13.21
CA PHE A 18 -23.63 -9.05 11.83
C PHE A 18 -24.71 -7.97 11.74
N SER A 19 -25.65 -7.88 12.68
CA SER A 19 -26.65 -6.80 12.70
C SER A 19 -26.02 -5.47 13.10
N ASP A 20 -25.13 -5.45 14.09
CA ASP A 20 -24.37 -4.27 14.51
C ASP A 20 -23.36 -3.83 13.46
N ALA A 21 -22.72 -4.77 12.76
CA ALA A 21 -21.89 -4.43 11.61
C ALA A 21 -22.73 -3.88 10.44
N SER A 22 -23.97 -4.34 10.25
CA SER A 22 -24.86 -3.83 9.19
C SER A 22 -25.42 -2.44 9.50
N SER A 23 -25.71 -2.15 10.78
CA SER A 23 -26.18 -0.85 11.24
C SER A 23 -25.03 0.15 11.29
N ALA A 24 -23.85 -0.26 11.76
CA ALA A 24 -22.62 0.52 11.65
C ALA A 24 -22.25 0.78 10.18
N PHE A 25 -22.42 -0.20 9.28
CA PHE A 25 -22.22 -0.03 7.84
C PHE A 25 -23.20 0.96 7.22
N ALA A 26 -24.50 0.87 7.56
CA ALA A 26 -25.51 1.83 7.12
C ALA A 26 -25.25 3.24 7.68
N TRP A 27 -24.77 3.34 8.92
CA TRP A 27 -24.41 4.61 9.53
C TRP A 27 -23.14 5.21 8.89
N ILE A 28 -22.06 4.44 8.73
CA ILE A 28 -20.79 4.90 8.14
C ILE A 28 -20.97 5.29 6.67
N THR A 29 -21.73 4.53 5.88
CA THR A 29 -22.01 4.88 4.48
C THR A 29 -22.81 6.17 4.37
N ARG A 30 -23.79 6.37 5.26
CA ARG A 30 -24.65 7.57 5.26
C ARG A 30 -23.89 8.80 5.77
N THR A 31 -23.13 8.66 6.86
CA THR A 31 -22.33 9.75 7.45
C THR A 31 -21.12 10.10 6.59
N GLY A 32 -20.45 9.11 6.00
CA GLY A 32 -19.34 9.32 5.07
C GLY A 32 -19.77 10.05 3.79
N PHE A 33 -20.93 9.68 3.24
CA PHE A 33 -21.52 10.38 2.09
C PHE A 33 -21.95 11.81 2.47
N GLN A 34 -22.49 12.00 3.68
CA GLN A 34 -22.85 13.33 4.18
C GLN A 34 -21.64 14.23 4.44
N ILE A 35 -20.52 13.72 4.97
CA ILE A 35 -19.29 14.50 5.18
C ILE A 35 -18.67 14.88 3.84
N LEU A 36 -18.63 13.97 2.86
CA LEU A 36 -18.15 14.25 1.51
C LEU A 36 -19.02 15.30 0.82
N HIS A 37 -20.34 15.15 0.90
CA HIS A 37 -21.30 16.08 0.32
C HIS A 37 -21.28 17.44 1.03
N LEU A 38 -21.07 17.47 2.35
CA LEU A 38 -20.91 18.71 3.11
C LEU A 38 -19.58 19.39 2.77
N GLY A 39 -18.50 18.64 2.55
CA GLY A 39 -17.22 19.17 2.06
C GLY A 39 -17.34 19.80 0.68
N VAL A 40 -18.04 19.14 -0.25
CA VAL A 40 -18.32 19.67 -1.61
C VAL A 40 -19.24 20.90 -1.56
N VAL A 41 -20.27 20.88 -0.71
CA VAL A 41 -21.21 22.00 -0.54
C VAL A 41 -20.54 23.19 0.17
N ILE A 42 -19.69 22.96 1.16
CA ILE A 42 -18.90 24.02 1.81
C ILE A 42 -17.89 24.62 0.82
N LEU A 43 -17.25 23.82 -0.04
CA LEU A 43 -16.43 24.32 -1.15
C LEU A 43 -17.24 25.18 -2.14
N PHE A 44 -18.48 24.78 -2.43
CA PHE A 44 -19.39 25.53 -3.29
C PHE A 44 -19.87 26.85 -2.64
N LEU A 45 -20.16 26.83 -1.34
CA LEU A 45 -20.64 28.00 -0.58
C LEU A 45 -19.51 29.00 -0.27
N LEU A 46 -18.27 28.54 -0.02
CA LEU A 46 -17.10 29.41 0.11
C LEU A 46 -16.72 30.10 -1.20
N ASN A 47 -16.99 29.47 -2.35
CA ASN A 47 -16.83 30.07 -3.68
C ASN A 47 -17.84 31.20 -4.00
N ALA A 48 -18.98 31.22 -3.31
CA ALA A 48 -19.99 32.27 -3.49
C ALA A 48 -19.61 33.59 -2.79
N ALA A 49 -18.70 33.57 -1.80
CA ALA A 49 -18.46 34.69 -0.88
C ALA A 49 -17.26 35.60 -1.19
N LEU A 50 -16.40 35.28 -2.15
CA LEU A 50 -15.30 36.16 -2.58
C LEU A 50 -15.54 36.67 -4.01
N ALA A 51 -16.07 37.88 -4.11
CA ALA A 51 -16.19 38.61 -5.35
C ALA A 51 -16.00 40.09 -5.07
N THR A 52 -14.79 40.60 -5.33
CA THR A 52 -14.54 41.98 -5.78
C THR A 52 -13.04 42.22 -5.92
N ALA A 53 -12.55 42.30 -7.16
CA ALA A 53 -11.54 43.28 -7.60
C ALA A 53 -11.29 43.07 -9.10
N ALA A 54 -11.83 43.95 -9.93
CA ALA A 54 -11.31 44.15 -11.28
C ALA A 54 -9.99 44.91 -11.12
N GLY A 55 -8.87 44.20 -11.18
CA GLY A 55 -7.53 44.78 -11.12
C GLY A 55 -7.08 45.28 -12.49
N GLU A 56 -6.56 46.50 -12.55
CA GLU A 56 -5.93 47.08 -13.74
C GLU A 56 -4.74 46.25 -14.25
N LEU A 57 -4.50 46.31 -15.57
CA LEU A 57 -3.39 45.70 -16.29
C LEU A 57 -2.05 45.88 -15.55
N SER A 58 -1.45 44.79 -15.07
CA SER A 58 -0.03 44.79 -14.71
C SER A 58 0.80 44.19 -15.86
N ALA A 59 1.72 44.97 -16.41
CA ALA A 59 2.71 44.46 -17.35
C ALA A 59 3.80 43.70 -16.57
N LEU A 60 4.38 42.65 -17.16
CA LEU A 60 5.56 41.98 -16.64
C LEU A 60 6.76 42.90 -16.85
N ARG A 61 7.32 43.43 -15.76
CA ARG A 61 8.51 44.30 -15.82
C ARG A 61 9.76 43.49 -15.48
N ILE A 62 10.74 43.54 -16.36
CA ILE A 62 12.02 42.86 -16.21
C ILE A 62 13.08 43.87 -15.77
N HIS A 63 13.84 43.49 -14.75
CA HIS A 63 14.95 44.25 -14.15
C HIS A 63 16.22 43.38 -14.16
N ASP A 64 17.39 43.96 -13.90
CA ASP A 64 18.67 43.23 -14.00
C ASP A 64 18.76 41.99 -13.08
N ASP A 65 18.16 42.04 -11.89
CA ASP A 65 18.08 40.92 -10.93
C ASP A 65 16.70 40.24 -10.92
N PHE A 66 16.15 39.97 -12.11
CA PHE A 66 14.83 39.37 -12.24
C PHE A 66 14.79 37.93 -11.70
N LYS A 67 14.02 37.75 -10.62
CA LYS A 67 13.68 36.46 -10.03
C LYS A 67 12.47 35.84 -10.72
N GLU A 68 12.20 34.57 -10.42
CA GLU A 68 11.00 33.92 -10.92
C GLU A 68 9.73 34.63 -10.45
N GLN A 69 8.83 34.91 -11.40
CA GLN A 69 7.53 35.50 -11.16
C GLN A 69 6.43 34.68 -11.85
N LEU A 70 5.43 34.27 -11.07
CA LEU A 70 4.18 33.69 -11.59
C LEU A 70 3.37 34.77 -12.30
N LEU A 71 2.87 34.46 -13.50
CA LEU A 71 2.26 35.45 -14.39
C LEU A 71 0.74 35.62 -14.22
N VAL A 72 0.12 34.99 -13.21
CA VAL A 72 -1.34 34.93 -13.04
C VAL A 72 -2.01 36.32 -13.10
N ASN A 73 -1.37 37.36 -12.57
CA ASN A 73 -1.90 38.72 -12.53
C ASN A 73 -1.57 39.56 -13.79
N GLN A 74 -0.75 39.02 -14.69
CA GLN A 74 -0.30 39.63 -15.93
C GLN A 74 -0.98 39.00 -17.16
N LEU A 75 -1.74 37.91 -16.98
CA LEU A 75 -2.44 37.23 -18.06
C LEU A 75 -3.66 38.02 -18.50
N LEU A 76 -3.89 38.04 -19.81
CA LEU A 76 -5.15 38.40 -20.40
C LEU A 76 -5.62 37.24 -21.28
N LEU A 77 -6.85 36.79 -21.06
CA LEU A 77 -7.43 35.61 -21.68
C LEU A 77 -8.52 36.00 -22.67
N LEU A 78 -8.56 35.30 -23.80
CA LEU A 78 -9.62 35.35 -24.79
C LEU A 78 -10.00 33.91 -25.18
N GLU A 79 -11.27 33.56 -24.99
CA GLU A 79 -11.80 32.27 -25.43
C GLU A 79 -12.06 32.28 -26.94
N ASP A 80 -11.60 31.23 -27.64
CA ASP A 80 -11.91 30.93 -29.04
C ASP A 80 -12.69 29.61 -29.14
N PRO A 81 -14.03 29.66 -29.06
CA PRO A 81 -14.87 28.47 -29.21
C PRO A 81 -14.80 27.83 -30.60
N SER A 82 -14.41 28.62 -31.61
CA SER A 82 -14.35 28.17 -33.01
C SER A 82 -13.05 27.43 -33.33
N LYS A 83 -11.98 27.67 -32.54
CA LYS A 83 -10.60 27.22 -32.78
C LYS A 83 -9.97 27.73 -34.09
N GLN A 84 -10.59 28.74 -34.72
CA GLN A 84 -10.22 29.24 -36.04
C GLN A 84 -9.56 30.63 -35.98
N LEU A 85 -9.54 31.30 -34.83
CA LEU A 85 -8.91 32.61 -34.74
C LEU A 85 -7.40 32.49 -35.01
N THR A 86 -6.89 33.41 -35.81
CA THR A 86 -5.45 33.54 -36.11
C THR A 86 -4.82 34.69 -35.32
N ILE A 87 -3.49 34.76 -35.34
CA ILE A 87 -2.74 35.87 -34.72
C ILE A 87 -3.15 37.23 -35.29
N ASP A 88 -3.50 37.31 -36.57
CA ASP A 88 -3.94 38.57 -37.19
C ASP A 88 -5.37 38.96 -36.77
N ASP A 89 -6.25 37.98 -36.58
CA ASP A 89 -7.62 38.21 -36.11
C ASP A 89 -7.64 38.78 -34.70
N ILE A 90 -6.90 38.17 -33.77
CA ILE A 90 -6.86 38.60 -32.36
C ILE A 90 -6.17 39.95 -32.15
N ARG A 91 -5.35 40.37 -33.12
CA ARG A 91 -4.68 41.68 -33.15
C ARG A 91 -5.57 42.78 -33.74
N SER A 92 -6.60 42.42 -34.50
CA SER A 92 -7.55 43.39 -35.04
C SER A 92 -8.33 44.13 -33.95
N GLU A 93 -8.76 45.36 -34.22
CA GLU A 93 -9.51 46.19 -33.25
C GLU A 93 -10.77 45.49 -32.72
N ASN A 94 -11.36 44.58 -33.51
CA ASN A 94 -12.56 43.83 -33.17
C ASN A 94 -12.37 42.86 -32.00
N PHE A 95 -11.15 42.32 -31.83
CA PHE A 95 -10.84 41.30 -30.81
C PHE A 95 -9.83 41.79 -29.77
N ALA A 96 -9.01 42.79 -30.08
CA ALA A 96 -8.00 43.32 -29.17
C ALA A 96 -8.60 43.80 -27.83
N GLY A 97 -9.84 44.31 -27.83
CA GLY A 97 -10.57 44.74 -26.63
C GLY A 97 -11.35 43.64 -25.88
N ARG A 98 -11.40 42.40 -26.41
CA ARG A 98 -12.16 41.29 -25.80
C ARG A 98 -11.35 40.46 -24.81
N PHE A 99 -10.05 40.71 -24.74
CA PHE A 99 -9.16 40.12 -23.75
C PHE A 99 -9.54 40.56 -22.33
N SER A 100 -9.66 39.60 -21.41
CA SER A 100 -10.07 39.86 -20.03
C SER A 100 -9.10 39.22 -19.04
N ALA A 101 -8.93 39.82 -17.86
CA ALA A 101 -8.15 39.20 -16.80
C ALA A 101 -8.77 37.84 -16.41
N PRO A 102 -7.97 36.86 -15.94
CA PRO A 102 -8.48 35.59 -15.47
C PRO A 102 -9.59 35.79 -14.43
N GLY A 103 -10.73 35.13 -14.63
CA GLY A 103 -11.87 35.22 -13.72
C GLY A 103 -11.65 34.50 -12.39
N LYS A 104 -12.74 34.18 -11.67
CA LYS A 104 -12.71 33.51 -10.36
C LYS A 104 -11.93 32.17 -10.32
N ASN A 105 -11.80 31.49 -11.46
CA ASN A 105 -11.08 30.22 -11.57
C ASN A 105 -9.55 30.40 -11.71
N GLY A 106 -9.06 31.64 -11.71
CA GLY A 106 -7.64 31.95 -11.90
C GLY A 106 -7.15 31.47 -13.27
N SER A 107 -5.92 30.96 -13.29
CA SER A 107 -5.27 30.43 -14.50
C SER A 107 -5.69 28.99 -14.86
N ASN A 108 -6.54 28.35 -14.06
CA ASN A 108 -7.02 26.99 -14.30
C ASN A 108 -8.39 27.03 -14.99
N LEU A 109 -8.41 26.66 -16.27
CA LEU A 109 -9.62 26.67 -17.09
C LEU A 109 -10.38 25.33 -17.05
N SER A 110 -9.91 24.37 -16.26
CA SER A 110 -10.49 23.02 -16.13
C SER A 110 -10.65 22.33 -17.50
N PHE A 111 -11.73 21.62 -17.76
CA PHE A 111 -12.00 21.00 -19.06
C PHE A 111 -12.78 21.98 -19.95
N THR A 112 -12.19 22.35 -21.09
CA THR A 112 -12.80 23.23 -22.09
C THR A 112 -12.70 22.59 -23.49
N ARG A 113 -13.64 22.92 -24.36
CA ARG A 113 -13.60 22.53 -25.79
C ARG A 113 -13.05 23.64 -26.68
N SER A 114 -12.89 24.83 -26.14
CA SER A 114 -12.44 26.03 -26.85
C SER A 114 -10.91 26.08 -26.87
N ALA A 115 -10.33 26.72 -27.89
CA ALA A 115 -8.96 27.19 -27.80
C ALA A 115 -8.92 28.46 -26.94
N TRP A 116 -7.80 28.72 -26.28
CA TRP A 116 -7.64 29.90 -25.44
C TRP A 116 -6.41 30.70 -25.84
N TRP A 117 -6.62 31.98 -26.08
CA TRP A 117 -5.57 32.94 -26.37
C TRP A 117 -5.16 33.67 -25.10
N VAL A 118 -3.85 33.72 -24.86
CA VAL A 118 -3.24 34.41 -23.74
C VAL A 118 -2.40 35.56 -24.29
N LYS A 119 -2.63 36.77 -23.80
CA LYS A 119 -1.84 37.95 -24.12
C LYS A 119 -1.07 38.40 -22.89
N ILE A 120 0.22 38.66 -23.06
CA ILE A 120 1.11 39.13 -21.99
C ILE A 120 1.89 40.34 -22.51
N ARG A 121 1.91 41.43 -21.74
CA ARG A 121 2.76 42.60 -22.02
C ARG A 121 4.03 42.49 -21.19
N VAL A 122 5.18 42.53 -21.85
CA VAL A 122 6.50 42.40 -21.23
C VAL A 122 7.27 43.68 -21.51
N ILE A 123 7.80 44.30 -20.46
CA ILE A 123 8.57 45.55 -20.53
C ILE A 123 9.96 45.27 -19.95
N ASN A 124 11.00 45.50 -20.75
CA ASN A 124 12.37 45.49 -20.27
C ASN A 124 12.77 46.92 -19.88
N ASP A 125 12.70 47.23 -18.59
CA ASP A 125 13.07 48.55 -18.04
C ASP A 125 14.61 48.72 -17.92
N SER A 126 15.40 47.71 -18.27
CA SER A 126 16.85 47.77 -18.17
C SER A 126 17.51 48.42 -19.40
N ALA A 127 18.71 48.96 -19.17
CA ALA A 127 19.57 49.50 -20.22
C ALA A 127 20.33 48.40 -21.01
N ARG A 128 20.05 47.12 -20.76
CA ARG A 128 20.74 45.97 -21.37
C ARG A 128 19.74 45.02 -22.01
N GLU A 129 20.23 44.17 -22.90
CA GLU A 129 19.42 43.05 -23.39
C GLU A 129 19.23 42.06 -22.24
N ASN A 130 17.97 41.73 -21.93
CA ASN A 130 17.64 40.75 -20.90
C ASN A 130 17.12 39.47 -21.54
N LYS A 131 17.74 38.35 -21.19
CA LYS A 131 17.28 37.02 -21.58
C LYS A 131 16.44 36.45 -20.46
N ILE A 132 15.20 36.10 -20.77
CA ILE A 132 14.29 35.44 -19.84
C ILE A 132 13.84 34.11 -20.42
N ILE A 133 13.39 33.21 -19.56
CA ILE A 133 12.75 31.97 -19.98
C ILE A 133 11.32 32.01 -19.46
N LEU A 134 10.38 31.93 -20.40
CA LEU A 134 8.97 31.73 -20.10
C LEU A 134 8.73 30.23 -19.95
N ARG A 135 8.28 29.81 -18.76
CA ARG A 135 8.00 28.42 -18.41
C ARG A 135 6.49 28.22 -18.31
N GLN A 136 5.97 27.19 -18.97
CA GLN A 136 4.64 26.65 -18.76
C GLN A 136 4.76 25.34 -17.99
N ALA A 137 4.52 25.39 -16.68
CA ALA A 137 4.73 24.31 -15.70
C ALA A 137 3.54 23.34 -15.63
N TYR A 138 3.07 22.88 -16.79
CA TYR A 138 2.09 21.81 -16.93
C TYR A 138 2.32 21.11 -18.28
N PRO A 139 2.89 19.89 -18.29
CA PRO A 139 3.43 19.27 -19.50
C PRO A 139 2.36 18.57 -20.36
N LEU A 140 1.10 18.53 -19.93
CA LEU A 140 0.00 17.80 -20.57
C LEU A 140 -0.91 18.70 -21.43
N ILE A 141 -0.34 19.75 -22.04
CA ILE A 141 -1.04 20.60 -22.99
C ILE A 141 -0.86 19.99 -24.38
N ASP A 142 -1.96 19.63 -25.05
CA ASP A 142 -1.91 18.97 -26.37
C ASP A 142 -1.17 19.81 -27.42
N TYR A 143 -1.55 21.09 -27.54
CA TYR A 143 -0.93 22.07 -28.43
C TYR A 143 -0.77 23.43 -27.73
N LEU A 144 0.43 23.98 -27.84
CA LEU A 144 0.84 25.25 -27.28
C LEU A 144 1.67 26.01 -28.32
N ASP A 145 1.14 27.12 -28.77
CA ASP A 145 1.82 28.02 -29.70
C ASP A 145 2.20 29.32 -28.99
N LEU A 146 3.36 29.89 -29.32
CA LEU A 146 3.83 31.18 -28.85
C LEU A 146 4.22 32.05 -30.06
N TRP A 147 3.70 33.28 -30.07
CA TRP A 147 4.12 34.33 -30.99
C TRP A 147 4.82 35.45 -30.21
N GLU A 148 6.06 35.74 -30.60
CA GLU A 148 6.85 36.85 -30.09
C GLU A 148 7.07 37.89 -31.18
N ASN A 149 6.87 39.17 -30.84
CA ASN A 149 7.19 40.27 -31.73
C ASN A 149 8.67 40.63 -31.59
N THR A 150 9.48 40.29 -32.59
CA THR A 150 10.89 40.68 -32.65
C THR A 150 11.10 41.80 -33.66
N ASN A 151 12.26 42.46 -33.63
CA ASN A 151 12.60 43.50 -34.62
C ASN A 151 12.59 43.00 -36.08
N ASN A 152 12.64 41.67 -36.29
CA ASN A 152 12.62 41.02 -37.61
C ASN A 152 11.23 40.48 -37.99
N GLY A 153 10.18 40.85 -37.24
CA GLY A 153 8.82 40.35 -37.41
C GLY A 153 8.43 39.33 -36.34
N TRP A 154 7.27 38.70 -36.55
CA TRP A 154 6.72 37.71 -35.63
C TRP A 154 7.46 36.38 -35.76
N GLN A 155 8.00 35.90 -34.65
CA GLN A 155 8.49 34.53 -34.53
C GLN A 155 7.39 33.64 -33.94
N HIS A 156 7.24 32.44 -34.48
CA HIS A 156 6.24 31.45 -34.06
C HIS A 156 6.94 30.19 -33.58
N HIS A 157 6.66 29.82 -32.34
CA HIS A 157 7.11 28.59 -31.71
C HIS A 157 5.91 27.69 -31.48
N GLN A 158 6.04 26.40 -31.83
CA GLN A 158 4.97 25.42 -31.70
C GLN A 158 5.47 24.23 -30.89
N THR A 159 4.72 23.86 -29.85
CA THR A 159 5.03 22.73 -28.97
C THR A 159 3.74 22.10 -28.41
N GLY A 160 3.86 21.00 -27.68
CA GLY A 160 2.73 20.31 -27.06
C GLY A 160 3.08 18.87 -26.71
N ASP A 161 2.18 18.17 -26.02
CA ASP A 161 2.33 16.74 -25.72
C ASP A 161 1.85 15.83 -26.87
N ARG A 162 1.21 16.41 -27.90
CA ARG A 162 0.85 15.73 -29.17
C ARG A 162 1.93 15.85 -30.23
N LEU A 163 2.93 16.70 -29.99
CA LEU A 163 4.05 16.94 -30.90
C LEU A 163 5.30 16.18 -30.44
N LEU A 164 6.23 15.98 -31.37
CA LEU A 164 7.48 15.26 -31.08
C LEU A 164 8.27 16.01 -30.01
N PHE A 165 8.82 15.28 -29.04
CA PHE A 165 9.56 15.90 -27.94
C PHE A 165 10.79 16.69 -28.44
N SER A 166 11.39 16.25 -29.53
CA SER A 166 12.53 16.90 -30.19
C SER A 166 12.21 18.26 -30.83
N GLN A 167 10.93 18.61 -31.01
CA GLN A 167 10.50 19.92 -31.55
C GLN A 167 10.49 21.02 -30.48
N ARG A 168 10.66 20.68 -29.20
CA ARG A 168 10.71 21.66 -28.10
C ARG A 168 11.97 22.52 -28.22
N ASP A 169 11.83 23.83 -28.02
CA ASP A 169 12.96 24.79 -28.03
C ASP A 169 14.06 24.40 -27.03
N ILE A 170 13.64 23.94 -25.85
CA ILE A 170 14.51 23.35 -24.83
C ILE A 170 13.95 21.97 -24.46
N GLN A 171 14.78 20.93 -24.57
CA GLN A 171 14.42 19.54 -24.26
C GLN A 171 14.29 19.29 -22.76
N TYR A 172 13.24 19.86 -22.18
CA TYR A 172 12.86 19.73 -20.77
C TYR A 172 11.43 19.18 -20.67
N HIS A 173 11.09 18.56 -19.53
CA HIS A 173 9.77 17.94 -19.35
C HIS A 173 8.63 18.97 -19.35
N ASP A 174 8.87 20.19 -18.89
CA ASP A 174 7.99 21.34 -19.09
C ASP A 174 8.27 22.07 -20.42
N PHE A 175 7.36 22.95 -20.82
CA PHE A 175 7.57 23.81 -21.99
C PHE A 175 8.32 25.08 -21.58
N LEU A 176 9.48 25.32 -22.19
CA LEU A 176 10.34 26.46 -21.92
C LEU A 176 10.59 27.25 -23.20
N PHE A 177 10.32 28.54 -23.18
CA PHE A 177 10.51 29.45 -24.31
C PHE A 177 11.59 30.48 -23.96
N PRO A 178 12.77 30.43 -24.59
CA PRO A 178 13.81 31.45 -24.40
C PRO A 178 13.43 32.73 -25.14
N LEU A 179 13.36 33.86 -24.43
CA LEU A 179 13.01 35.16 -24.98
C LEU A 179 14.17 36.14 -24.79
N ALA A 180 14.46 36.94 -25.82
CA ALA A 180 15.51 37.96 -25.80
C ALA A 180 14.88 39.36 -25.92
N LEU A 181 14.86 40.10 -24.82
CA LEU A 181 14.22 41.40 -24.73
C LEU A 181 15.25 42.51 -24.94
N ALA A 182 15.03 43.34 -25.97
CA ALA A 182 15.89 44.49 -26.24
C ALA A 182 15.85 45.52 -25.09
N PRO A 183 16.91 46.33 -24.88
CA PRO A 183 16.94 47.38 -23.87
C PRO A 183 15.78 48.37 -24.03
N ASN A 184 15.16 48.80 -22.93
CA ASN A 184 14.07 49.79 -22.91
C ASN A 184 12.95 49.50 -23.93
N SER A 185 12.61 48.23 -24.11
CA SER A 185 11.62 47.79 -25.10
C SER A 185 10.36 47.25 -24.44
N GLU A 186 9.24 47.40 -25.15
CA GLU A 186 7.99 46.74 -24.83
C GLU A 186 7.68 45.71 -25.91
N SER A 187 7.46 44.46 -25.49
CA SER A 187 7.03 43.37 -26.35
C SER A 187 5.68 42.82 -25.88
N THR A 188 4.86 42.37 -26.83
CA THR A 188 3.61 41.68 -26.55
C THR A 188 3.73 40.25 -27.02
N LEU A 189 3.51 39.32 -26.10
CA LEU A 189 3.49 37.89 -26.38
C LEU A 189 2.05 37.42 -26.51
N TYR A 190 1.82 36.56 -27.49
CA TYR A 190 0.55 35.85 -27.65
C TYR A 190 0.81 34.36 -27.54
N LEU A 191 0.07 33.66 -26.70
CA LEU A 191 0.08 32.20 -26.63
C LEU A 191 -1.29 31.66 -27.01
N ARG A 192 -1.33 30.52 -27.69
CA ARG A 192 -2.57 29.78 -27.94
C ARG A 192 -2.48 28.42 -27.28
N TYR A 193 -3.48 28.11 -26.47
CA TYR A 193 -3.65 26.82 -25.81
C TYR A 193 -4.79 26.07 -26.47
N GLU A 194 -4.54 24.83 -26.86
CA GLU A 194 -5.58 23.90 -27.29
C GLU A 194 -5.31 22.53 -26.65
N SER A 195 -6.28 22.03 -25.89
CA SER A 195 -6.18 20.73 -25.22
C SER A 195 -7.56 20.10 -25.05
N GLU A 196 -7.64 18.78 -25.23
CA GLU A 196 -8.78 17.92 -24.90
C GLU A 196 -8.79 17.54 -23.41
N GLY A 197 -7.67 17.72 -22.72
CA GLY A 197 -7.50 17.45 -21.28
C GLY A 197 -7.88 18.63 -20.38
N ALA A 198 -7.42 18.56 -19.14
CA ALA A 198 -7.51 19.70 -18.23
C ALA A 198 -6.52 20.79 -18.68
N MET A 199 -6.94 22.05 -18.65
CA MET A 199 -6.14 23.19 -19.07
C MET A 199 -5.74 24.03 -17.86
N ASP A 200 -4.46 23.96 -17.46
CA ASP A 200 -3.85 24.81 -16.43
C ASP A 200 -2.79 25.73 -17.06
N ILE A 201 -3.06 27.04 -17.09
CA ILE A 201 -2.13 28.05 -17.62
C ILE A 201 -1.14 28.44 -16.50
N ALA A 202 -0.23 27.54 -16.18
CA ALA A 202 0.79 27.70 -15.15
C ALA A 202 2.04 28.41 -15.71
N LEU A 203 1.89 29.67 -16.12
CA LEU A 203 2.99 30.47 -16.67
C LEU A 203 3.82 31.15 -15.58
N SER A 204 5.13 30.98 -15.65
CA SER A 204 6.13 31.76 -14.92
C SER A 204 7.20 32.30 -15.86
N ALA A 205 7.80 33.43 -15.50
CA ALA A 205 8.98 33.96 -16.18
C ALA A 205 10.13 34.01 -15.18
N SER A 206 11.34 33.65 -15.62
CA SER A 206 12.54 33.72 -14.79
C SER A 206 13.78 34.03 -15.62
N SER A 207 14.85 34.52 -14.98
CA SER A 207 16.15 34.57 -15.62
C SER A 207 16.74 33.15 -15.77
N PRO A 208 17.58 32.87 -16.77
CA PRO A 208 18.18 31.55 -16.96
C PRO A 208 18.92 31.02 -15.72
N ILE A 209 19.57 31.90 -14.95
CA ILE A 209 20.31 31.50 -13.75
C ILE A 209 19.38 31.08 -12.61
N GLU A 210 18.29 31.82 -12.40
CA GLU A 210 17.27 31.50 -11.39
C GLU A 210 16.55 30.20 -11.77
N LEU A 211 16.22 30.03 -13.06
CA LEU A 211 15.59 28.81 -13.56
C LEU A 211 16.45 27.57 -13.29
N ILE A 212 17.75 27.62 -13.60
CA ILE A 212 18.66 26.49 -13.35
C ILE A 212 18.71 26.12 -11.86
N GLN A 213 18.69 27.13 -10.96
CA GLN A 213 18.65 26.89 -9.52
C GLN A 213 17.35 26.23 -9.08
N ASN A 214 16.20 26.66 -9.62
CA ASN A 214 14.89 26.10 -9.28
C ASN A 214 14.72 24.68 -9.85
N ILE A 215 15.07 24.48 -11.12
CA ILE A 215 15.11 23.16 -11.75
C ILE A 215 16.03 22.21 -10.99
N SER A 216 17.19 22.65 -10.50
CA SER A 216 18.09 21.79 -9.71
C SER A 216 17.45 21.30 -8.40
N LYS A 217 16.69 22.16 -7.70
CA LYS A 217 15.95 21.78 -6.49
C LYS A 217 14.81 20.82 -6.81
N GLU A 218 14.08 21.08 -7.90
CA GLU A 218 13.00 20.20 -8.39
C GLU A 218 13.53 18.83 -8.78
N GLN A 219 14.61 18.77 -9.57
CA GLN A 219 15.25 17.51 -9.96
C GLN A 219 15.77 16.72 -8.76
N PHE A 220 16.30 17.39 -7.73
CA PHE A 220 16.66 16.72 -6.49
C PHE A 220 15.43 16.09 -5.82
N ALA A 221 14.31 16.82 -5.77
CA ALA A 221 13.05 16.33 -5.20
C ALA A 221 12.50 15.12 -5.99
N TYR A 222 12.48 15.21 -7.32
CA TYR A 222 12.11 14.11 -8.21
C TYR A 222 13.04 12.91 -8.05
N GLY A 223 14.35 13.14 -7.91
CA GLY A 223 15.34 12.09 -7.65
C GLY A 223 15.06 11.33 -6.34
N VAL A 224 14.73 12.05 -5.27
CA VAL A 224 14.30 11.42 -3.99
C VAL A 224 13.00 10.63 -4.18
N TYR A 225 12.02 11.19 -4.89
CA TYR A 225 10.73 10.54 -5.12
C TYR A 225 10.85 9.26 -5.95
N TYR A 226 11.39 9.35 -7.17
CA TYR A 226 11.51 8.22 -8.09
C TYR A 226 12.57 7.21 -7.62
N GLY A 227 13.60 7.64 -6.88
CA GLY A 227 14.55 6.75 -6.22
C GLY A 227 13.89 5.93 -5.09
N GLY A 228 13.12 6.57 -4.22
CA GLY A 228 12.35 5.90 -3.16
C GLY A 228 11.33 4.93 -3.75
N PHE A 229 10.64 5.34 -4.82
CA PHE A 229 9.76 4.50 -5.60
C PHE A 229 10.46 3.23 -6.14
N LEU A 230 11.62 3.38 -6.78
CA LEU A 230 12.38 2.25 -7.32
C LEU A 230 12.79 1.26 -6.23
N VAL A 231 13.26 1.76 -5.08
CA VAL A 231 13.59 0.92 -3.92
C VAL A 231 12.37 0.12 -3.46
N LEU A 232 11.19 0.75 -3.40
CA LEU A 232 9.96 0.05 -3.03
C LEU A 232 9.57 -1.02 -4.05
N VAL A 233 9.69 -0.75 -5.35
CA VAL A 233 9.42 -1.76 -6.41
C VAL A 233 10.33 -2.97 -6.24
N VAL A 234 11.65 -2.76 -6.14
CA VAL A 234 12.64 -3.83 -6.00
C VAL A 234 12.42 -4.62 -4.70
N TYR A 235 12.25 -3.93 -3.58
CA TYR A 235 12.00 -4.55 -2.28
C TYR A 235 10.74 -5.42 -2.30
N ASN A 236 9.63 -4.91 -2.82
CA ASN A 236 8.37 -5.65 -2.86
C ASN A 236 8.41 -6.81 -3.86
N PHE A 237 9.18 -6.70 -4.94
CA PHE A 237 9.44 -7.82 -5.84
C PHE A 237 10.15 -8.98 -5.10
N PHE A 238 11.22 -8.70 -4.34
CA PHE A 238 11.90 -9.74 -3.56
C PHE A 238 10.97 -10.39 -2.53
N ILE A 239 10.17 -9.59 -1.81
CA ILE A 239 9.21 -10.17 -0.86
C ILE A 239 8.16 -11.01 -1.57
N PHE A 240 7.66 -10.59 -2.72
CA PHE A 240 6.74 -11.40 -3.52
C PHE A 240 7.36 -12.77 -3.89
N VAL A 241 8.61 -12.78 -4.36
CA VAL A 241 9.32 -14.03 -4.73
C VAL A 241 9.46 -14.98 -3.53
N VAL A 242 9.73 -14.43 -2.34
CA VAL A 242 9.92 -15.21 -1.10
C VAL A 242 8.60 -15.69 -0.50
N VAL A 243 7.61 -14.80 -0.36
CA VAL A 243 6.35 -15.09 0.34
C VAL A 243 5.34 -15.78 -0.57
N ARG A 244 5.36 -15.48 -1.88
CA ARG A 244 4.42 -16.00 -2.90
C ARG A 244 2.93 -15.77 -2.59
N ASP A 245 2.61 -14.79 -1.74
CA ASP A 245 1.23 -14.36 -1.50
C ASP A 245 0.79 -13.34 -2.55
N LYS A 246 -0.43 -13.51 -3.08
CA LYS A 246 -0.96 -12.71 -4.20
C LYS A 246 -1.12 -11.22 -3.86
N ALA A 247 -1.29 -10.85 -2.58
CA ALA A 247 -1.39 -9.44 -2.21
C ALA A 247 -0.11 -8.67 -2.56
N PHE A 248 1.06 -9.30 -2.45
CA PHE A 248 2.34 -8.69 -2.83
C PHE A 248 2.44 -8.45 -4.34
N LEU A 249 1.94 -9.38 -5.16
CA LEU A 249 1.91 -9.20 -6.62
C LEU A 249 1.03 -8.02 -7.00
N TYR A 250 -0.18 -7.93 -6.47
CA TYR A 250 -1.08 -6.82 -6.79
C TYR A 250 -0.55 -5.48 -6.27
N TYR A 251 0.11 -5.48 -5.11
CA TYR A 251 0.77 -4.28 -4.62
C TYR A 251 1.92 -3.84 -5.53
N LEU A 252 2.78 -4.77 -5.95
CA LEU A 252 3.87 -4.51 -6.89
C LEU A 252 3.35 -3.93 -8.21
N LEU A 253 2.29 -4.52 -8.77
CA LEU A 253 1.67 -4.04 -10.01
C LEU A 253 1.02 -2.66 -9.82
N TYR A 254 0.38 -2.41 -8.66
CA TYR A 254 -0.17 -1.10 -8.30
C TYR A 254 0.92 -0.04 -8.27
N ILE A 255 1.98 -0.22 -7.48
CA ILE A 255 3.04 0.79 -7.38
C ILE A 255 3.70 0.98 -8.73
N LEU A 256 4.00 -0.09 -9.48
CA LEU A 256 4.61 0.01 -10.81
C LEU A 256 3.78 0.87 -11.77
N CYS A 257 2.48 0.58 -11.87
CA CYS A 257 1.58 1.34 -12.74
C CYS A 257 1.41 2.79 -12.26
N PHE A 258 1.28 3.00 -10.94
CA PHE A 258 1.11 4.33 -10.37
C PHE A 258 2.36 5.20 -10.54
N GLY A 259 3.56 4.67 -10.29
CA GLY A 259 4.81 5.43 -10.46
C GLY A 259 5.11 5.75 -11.93
N LEU A 260 4.79 4.86 -12.86
CA LEU A 260 4.86 5.16 -14.29
C LEU A 260 3.80 6.19 -14.71
N TYR A 261 2.59 6.11 -14.16
CA TYR A 261 1.56 7.15 -14.35
C TYR A 261 2.06 8.51 -13.84
N MET A 262 2.67 8.56 -12.65
CA MET A 262 3.25 9.80 -12.10
C MET A 262 4.35 10.35 -13.00
N SER A 263 5.24 9.49 -13.49
CA SER A 263 6.28 9.88 -14.45
C SER A 263 5.69 10.45 -15.73
N ALA A 264 4.56 9.92 -16.21
CA ALA A 264 3.86 10.47 -17.37
C ALA A 264 3.14 11.78 -17.06
N ASN A 265 2.48 11.88 -15.92
CA ASN A 265 1.82 13.10 -15.47
C ASN A 265 2.81 14.26 -15.25
N ASP A 266 4.02 13.97 -14.77
CA ASP A 266 5.10 14.94 -14.59
C ASP A 266 5.87 15.22 -15.91
N GLY A 267 5.58 14.54 -17.02
CA GLY A 267 6.23 14.74 -18.32
C GLY A 267 7.54 13.96 -18.54
N PHE A 268 8.13 13.37 -17.49
CA PHE A 268 9.36 12.57 -17.60
C PHE A 268 9.22 11.33 -18.48
N PHE A 269 8.04 10.70 -18.51
CA PHE A 269 7.78 9.54 -19.37
C PHE A 269 7.94 9.91 -20.86
N TYR A 270 7.46 11.08 -21.24
CA TYR A 270 7.61 11.62 -22.60
C TYR A 270 9.08 11.92 -22.88
N GLN A 271 9.79 12.54 -21.93
CA GLN A 271 11.20 12.90 -22.10
C GLN A 271 12.13 11.67 -22.21
N MET A 272 11.91 10.63 -21.39
CA MET A 272 12.88 9.54 -21.19
C MET A 272 12.50 8.22 -21.86
N ILE A 273 11.20 7.91 -21.96
CA ILE A 273 10.72 6.58 -22.37
C ILE A 273 10.09 6.62 -23.77
N MET A 274 9.27 7.64 -24.06
CA MET A 274 8.51 7.76 -25.32
C MET A 274 8.67 9.13 -26.02
N PRO A 275 9.89 9.62 -26.30
CA PRO A 275 10.08 10.95 -26.91
C PRO A 275 9.60 11.06 -28.36
N GLU A 276 9.63 9.95 -29.09
CA GLU A 276 9.32 9.91 -30.53
C GLU A 276 7.87 9.48 -30.85
N SER A 277 7.08 9.11 -29.84
CA SER A 277 5.72 8.59 -30.04
C SER A 277 4.68 9.25 -29.11
N PRO A 278 4.31 10.51 -29.36
CA PRO A 278 3.44 11.30 -28.48
C PRO A 278 2.04 10.69 -28.32
N ASN A 279 1.49 10.12 -29.40
CA ASN A 279 0.19 9.45 -29.37
C ASN A 279 0.19 8.22 -28.44
N LEU A 280 1.24 7.40 -28.51
CA LEU A 280 1.36 6.22 -27.65
C LEU A 280 1.55 6.63 -26.19
N ALA A 281 2.34 7.67 -25.93
CA ALA A 281 2.57 8.19 -24.58
C ALA A 281 1.26 8.66 -23.92
N ASN A 282 0.41 9.38 -24.66
CA ASN A 282 -0.91 9.80 -24.18
C ASN A 282 -1.86 8.63 -23.89
N PHE A 283 -1.86 7.56 -24.71
CA PHE A 283 -2.61 6.35 -24.38
C PHE A 283 -2.06 5.64 -23.13
N CYS A 284 -0.74 5.56 -23.00
CA CYS A 284 -0.09 4.98 -21.83
C CYS A 284 -0.48 5.73 -20.55
N LEU A 285 -0.57 7.06 -20.56
CA LEU A 285 -1.00 7.85 -19.40
C LEU A 285 -2.35 7.36 -18.85
N LEU A 286 -3.36 7.20 -19.71
CA LEU A 286 -4.70 6.73 -19.32
C LEU A 286 -4.72 5.26 -18.91
N ILE A 287 -3.97 4.41 -19.62
CA ILE A 287 -3.89 2.98 -19.32
C ILE A 287 -3.23 2.77 -17.96
N LEU A 288 -2.13 3.47 -17.68
CA LEU A 288 -1.40 3.38 -16.41
C LEU A 288 -2.26 3.86 -15.23
N LEU A 289 -3.00 4.95 -15.39
CA LEU A 289 -3.96 5.40 -14.37
C LEU A 289 -5.01 4.31 -14.10
N GLY A 290 -5.65 3.79 -15.15
CA GLY A 290 -6.69 2.77 -15.02
C GLY A 290 -6.19 1.47 -14.39
N LEU A 291 -5.02 0.99 -14.82
CA LEU A 291 -4.36 -0.18 -14.22
C LEU A 291 -3.98 0.06 -12.76
N SER A 292 -3.52 1.26 -12.40
CA SER A 292 -3.20 1.59 -11.01
C SER A 292 -4.44 1.48 -10.11
N LEU A 293 -5.60 1.99 -10.53
CA LEU A 293 -6.87 1.89 -9.79
C LEU A 293 -7.35 0.43 -9.69
N LEU A 294 -7.20 -0.33 -10.78
CA LEU A 294 -7.56 -1.75 -10.83
C LEU A 294 -6.72 -2.54 -9.83
N PHE A 295 -5.40 -2.39 -9.87
CA PHE A 295 -4.49 -3.10 -8.97
C PHE A 295 -4.60 -2.60 -7.53
N ALA A 296 -4.84 -1.32 -7.28
CA ALA A 296 -5.14 -0.80 -5.94
C ALA A 296 -6.39 -1.47 -5.35
N THR A 297 -7.46 -1.61 -6.13
CA THR A 297 -8.70 -2.27 -5.71
C THR A 297 -8.47 -3.77 -5.45
N GLN A 298 -7.77 -4.44 -6.36
CA GLN A 298 -7.48 -5.88 -6.24
C GLN A 298 -6.52 -6.19 -5.08
N PHE A 299 -5.53 -5.34 -4.86
CA PHE A 299 -4.65 -5.36 -3.70
C PHE A 299 -5.46 -5.19 -2.41
N SER A 300 -6.27 -4.14 -2.32
CA SER A 300 -7.13 -3.86 -1.16
C SER A 300 -8.02 -5.05 -0.82
N ARG A 301 -8.64 -5.66 -1.83
CA ARG A 301 -9.47 -6.86 -1.69
C ARG A 301 -8.68 -8.04 -1.09
N HIS A 302 -7.43 -8.26 -1.52
CA HIS A 302 -6.59 -9.37 -1.06
C HIS A 302 -5.94 -9.12 0.30
N ILE A 303 -5.32 -7.95 0.51
CA ILE A 303 -4.65 -7.63 1.77
C ILE A 303 -5.64 -7.66 2.94
N LEU A 304 -6.86 -7.18 2.72
CA LEU A 304 -7.94 -7.16 3.70
C LEU A 304 -8.76 -8.46 3.74
N THR A 305 -8.43 -9.45 2.92
CA THR A 305 -9.11 -10.77 2.84
C THR A 305 -10.62 -10.66 2.68
N ILE A 306 -11.08 -9.73 1.84
CA ILE A 306 -12.51 -9.42 1.67
C ILE A 306 -13.28 -10.62 1.11
N GLN A 307 -12.63 -11.46 0.30
CA GLN A 307 -13.20 -12.68 -0.26
C GLN A 307 -13.78 -13.62 0.80
N GLN A 308 -13.12 -13.68 1.96
CA GLN A 308 -13.50 -14.55 3.07
C GLN A 308 -14.42 -13.85 4.08
N PHE A 309 -14.44 -12.52 4.06
CA PHE A 309 -15.16 -11.72 5.05
C PHE A 309 -16.58 -11.38 4.62
N SER A 310 -16.78 -10.85 3.41
CA SER A 310 -18.10 -10.40 2.95
C SER A 310 -18.26 -10.56 1.44
N ARG A 311 -19.14 -11.47 1.03
CA ARG A 311 -19.47 -11.71 -0.38
C ARG A 311 -20.01 -10.48 -1.11
N LYS A 312 -20.76 -9.61 -0.41
CA LYS A 312 -21.33 -8.38 -1.01
C LYS A 312 -20.23 -7.37 -1.36
N LEU A 313 -19.30 -7.15 -0.43
CA LEU A 313 -18.15 -6.27 -0.67
C LEU A 313 -17.22 -6.85 -1.72
N ASP A 314 -17.02 -8.18 -1.70
CA ASP A 314 -16.20 -8.86 -2.69
C ASP A 314 -16.76 -8.70 -4.11
N LEU A 315 -18.08 -8.89 -4.25
CA LEU A 315 -18.76 -8.71 -5.53
C LEU A 315 -18.71 -7.25 -6.00
N ALA A 316 -18.90 -6.28 -5.10
CA ALA A 316 -18.77 -4.86 -5.44
C ALA A 316 -17.36 -4.52 -5.94
N ALA A 317 -16.32 -5.02 -5.28
CA ALA A 317 -14.93 -4.86 -5.69
C ALA A 317 -14.66 -5.52 -7.05
N LEU A 318 -15.14 -6.74 -7.28
CA LEU A 318 -15.00 -7.43 -8.56
C LEU A 318 -15.72 -6.71 -9.71
N SER A 319 -16.95 -6.25 -9.48
CA SER A 319 -17.69 -5.44 -10.46
C SER A 319 -16.94 -4.15 -10.80
N MET A 320 -16.39 -3.48 -9.79
CA MET A 320 -15.59 -2.28 -10.00
C MET A 320 -14.32 -2.58 -10.80
N ILE A 321 -13.62 -3.68 -10.50
CA ILE A 321 -12.44 -4.13 -11.27
C ILE A 321 -12.81 -4.41 -12.73
N ALA A 322 -13.97 -5.03 -12.98
CA ALA A 322 -14.44 -5.29 -14.35
C ALA A 322 -14.73 -3.97 -15.10
N VAL A 323 -15.43 -3.02 -14.45
CA VAL A 323 -15.71 -1.69 -15.03
C VAL A 323 -14.41 -0.93 -15.31
N LEU A 324 -13.47 -0.92 -14.35
CA LEU A 324 -12.15 -0.31 -14.53
C LEU A 324 -11.40 -0.94 -15.70
N GLY A 325 -11.41 -2.28 -15.82
CA GLY A 325 -10.81 -2.98 -16.96
C GLY A 325 -11.42 -2.53 -18.29
N VAL A 326 -12.76 -2.55 -18.41
CA VAL A 326 -13.45 -2.12 -19.63
C VAL A 326 -13.11 -0.67 -19.99
N VAL A 327 -13.16 0.26 -19.03
CA VAL A 327 -12.86 1.68 -19.28
C VAL A 327 -11.38 1.91 -19.59
N THR A 328 -10.48 1.16 -18.96
CA THR A 328 -9.03 1.27 -19.24
C THR A 328 -8.71 0.83 -20.65
N PHE A 329 -9.27 -0.29 -21.13
CA PHE A 329 -9.01 -0.79 -22.48
C PHE A 329 -9.87 -0.09 -23.56
N SER A 330 -11.00 0.53 -23.20
CA SER A 330 -11.75 1.36 -24.14
C SER A 330 -11.02 2.65 -24.52
N SER A 331 -9.96 3.03 -23.79
CA SER A 331 -9.07 4.15 -24.14
C SER A 331 -8.43 4.05 -25.53
N LEU A 332 -8.34 2.83 -26.08
CA LEU A 332 -7.82 2.58 -27.43
C LEU A 332 -8.83 2.89 -28.55
N LEU A 333 -10.12 3.04 -28.21
CA LEU A 333 -11.22 3.17 -29.17
C LEU A 333 -12.02 4.47 -28.99
N LEU A 334 -12.01 5.04 -27.78
CA LEU A 334 -12.82 6.22 -27.43
C LEU A 334 -11.98 7.51 -27.45
N PRO A 335 -12.63 8.68 -27.64
CA PRO A 335 -11.95 9.96 -27.51
C PRO A 335 -11.31 10.17 -26.14
N TYR A 336 -10.13 10.79 -26.12
CA TYR A 336 -9.32 11.01 -24.91
C TYR A 336 -10.10 11.72 -23.80
N ALA A 337 -10.78 12.82 -24.12
CA ALA A 337 -11.57 13.60 -23.15
C ALA A 337 -12.64 12.77 -22.42
N LEU A 338 -13.33 11.87 -23.14
CA LEU A 338 -14.39 11.03 -22.54
C LEU A 338 -13.80 10.04 -21.52
N VAL A 339 -12.66 9.45 -21.86
CA VAL A 339 -12.00 8.45 -21.02
C VAL A 339 -11.44 9.10 -19.75
N VAL A 340 -10.81 10.28 -19.87
CA VAL A 340 -10.29 11.05 -18.73
C VAL A 340 -11.41 11.37 -17.72
N VAL A 341 -12.53 11.94 -18.19
CA VAL A 341 -13.66 12.27 -17.31
C VAL A 341 -14.26 11.03 -16.65
N THR A 342 -14.37 9.94 -17.41
CA THR A 342 -14.89 8.67 -16.88
C THR A 342 -13.94 8.08 -15.82
N GLN A 343 -12.63 8.07 -16.07
CA GLN A 343 -11.63 7.61 -15.10
C GLN A 343 -11.57 8.48 -13.84
N ALA A 344 -11.66 9.80 -13.99
CA ALA A 344 -11.75 10.73 -12.85
C ALA A 344 -13.00 10.42 -12.00
N THR A 345 -14.14 10.19 -12.64
CA THR A 345 -15.40 9.81 -11.96
C THR A 345 -15.26 8.46 -11.25
N LEU A 346 -14.68 7.45 -11.92
CA LEU A 346 -14.44 6.15 -11.30
C LEU A 346 -13.48 6.23 -10.11
N THR A 347 -12.46 7.09 -10.17
CA THR A 347 -11.54 7.34 -9.05
C THR A 347 -12.30 7.81 -7.81
N LEU A 348 -13.26 8.74 -7.98
CA LEU A 348 -14.11 9.22 -6.88
C LEU A 348 -15.01 8.13 -6.28
N ILE A 349 -15.28 7.05 -7.01
CA ILE A 349 -16.09 5.91 -6.53
C ILE A 349 -15.21 4.82 -5.90
N VAL A 350 -14.03 4.56 -6.48
CA VAL A 350 -13.05 3.57 -6.00
C VAL A 350 -12.52 3.94 -4.62
N MET A 351 -12.21 5.21 -4.39
CA MET A 351 -11.64 5.65 -3.11
C MET A 351 -12.56 5.37 -1.91
N PRO A 352 -13.86 5.74 -1.93
CA PRO A 352 -14.82 5.31 -0.91
C PRO A 352 -14.92 3.80 -0.76
N LEU A 353 -14.92 3.03 -1.86
CA LEU A 353 -15.01 1.57 -1.79
C LEU A 353 -13.81 0.96 -1.04
N ILE A 354 -12.59 1.43 -1.31
CA ILE A 354 -11.37 1.02 -0.61
C ILE A 354 -11.49 1.33 0.89
N PHE A 355 -11.96 2.52 1.25
CA PHE A 355 -12.20 2.91 2.64
C PHE A 355 -13.26 2.05 3.33
N ILE A 356 -14.37 1.79 2.66
CA ILE A 356 -15.44 0.94 3.18
C ILE A 356 -14.91 -0.47 3.48
N MET A 357 -14.12 -1.05 2.57
CA MET A 357 -13.46 -2.35 2.81
C MET A 357 -12.50 -2.29 4.01
N GLY A 358 -11.69 -1.23 4.10
CA GLY A 358 -10.73 -1.03 5.19
C GLY A 358 -11.39 -0.86 6.56
N ILE A 359 -12.42 -0.01 6.66
CA ILE A 359 -13.17 0.24 7.89
C ILE A 359 -13.89 -1.03 8.34
N ALA A 360 -14.57 -1.74 7.43
CA ALA A 360 -15.26 -2.97 7.78
C ALA A 360 -14.30 -4.02 8.39
N ARG A 361 -13.07 -4.12 7.89
CA ARG A 361 -12.05 -5.03 8.44
C ARG A 361 -11.39 -4.51 9.70
N LEU A 362 -11.22 -3.20 9.84
CA LEU A 362 -10.78 -2.58 11.08
C LEU A 362 -11.77 -2.87 12.23
N CYS A 363 -13.07 -2.71 11.99
CA CYS A 363 -14.13 -3.00 12.96
C CYS A 363 -14.18 -4.48 13.36
N SER A 364 -13.81 -5.40 12.44
CA SER A 364 -13.67 -6.83 12.75
C SER A 364 -12.41 -7.20 13.55
N GLY A 365 -11.55 -6.24 13.87
CA GLY A 365 -10.33 -6.46 14.63
C GLY A 365 -9.15 -7.03 13.82
N TYR A 366 -9.18 -6.96 12.49
CA TYR A 366 -8.09 -7.49 11.65
C TYR A 366 -6.84 -6.59 11.74
N PRO A 367 -5.71 -7.07 12.30
CA PRO A 367 -4.57 -6.19 12.59
C PRO A 367 -3.97 -5.47 11.37
N PRO A 368 -3.80 -6.12 10.19
CA PRO A 368 -3.28 -5.43 9.00
C PRO A 368 -4.13 -4.25 8.53
N ALA A 369 -5.43 -4.22 8.85
CA ALA A 369 -6.32 -3.13 8.46
C ALA A 369 -5.94 -1.78 9.10
N ARG A 370 -5.26 -1.78 10.26
CA ARG A 370 -4.85 -0.53 10.94
C ARG A 370 -3.81 0.24 10.12
N TYR A 371 -2.74 -0.44 9.70
CA TYR A 371 -1.70 0.15 8.87
C TYR A 371 -2.22 0.52 7.49
N PHE A 372 -3.09 -0.33 6.91
CA PHE A 372 -3.76 -0.05 5.65
C PHE A 372 -4.57 1.24 5.71
N MET A 373 -5.41 1.41 6.73
CA MET A 373 -6.23 2.61 6.89
C MET A 373 -5.38 3.86 7.09
N LEU A 374 -4.30 3.76 7.88
CA LEU A 374 -3.37 4.88 8.06
C LEU A 374 -2.75 5.31 6.72
N ALA A 375 -2.31 4.36 5.89
CA ALA A 375 -1.73 4.63 4.59
C ALA A 375 -2.71 5.38 3.68
N TRP A 376 -3.91 4.84 3.49
CA TRP A 376 -4.93 5.45 2.62
C TRP A 376 -5.43 6.80 3.16
N SER A 377 -5.47 7.00 4.47
CA SER A 377 -5.79 8.31 5.06
C SER A 377 -4.73 9.37 4.75
N THR A 378 -3.43 9.01 4.83
CA THR A 378 -2.36 9.96 4.46
C THR A 378 -2.41 10.35 2.99
N PHE A 379 -2.76 9.40 2.11
CA PHE A 379 -2.89 9.65 0.68
C PHE A 379 -4.08 10.57 0.36
N ILE A 380 -5.26 10.29 0.91
CA ILE A 380 -6.43 11.17 0.73
C ILE A 380 -6.18 12.57 1.28
N PHE A 381 -5.47 12.69 2.41
CA PHE A 381 -5.10 14.00 2.94
C PHE A 381 -4.23 14.77 1.95
N GLY A 382 -3.23 14.13 1.34
CA GLY A 382 -2.42 14.74 0.28
C GLY A 382 -3.25 15.19 -0.93
N ILE A 383 -4.20 14.35 -1.38
CA ILE A 383 -5.14 14.71 -2.45
C ILE A 383 -5.98 15.93 -2.07
N MET A 384 -6.51 15.97 -0.84
CA MET A 384 -7.34 17.07 -0.37
C MET A 384 -6.56 18.39 -0.34
N VAL A 385 -5.32 18.39 0.16
CA VAL A 385 -4.46 19.58 0.16
C VAL A 385 -4.14 20.02 -1.28
N TYR A 386 -3.83 19.07 -2.16
CA TYR A 386 -3.62 19.35 -3.58
C TYR A 386 -4.86 19.99 -4.23
N MET A 387 -6.06 19.50 -3.94
CA MET A 387 -7.31 20.06 -4.47
C MET A 387 -7.54 21.48 -3.96
N VAL A 388 -7.33 21.75 -2.67
CA VAL A 388 -7.43 23.10 -2.10
C VAL A 388 -6.45 24.07 -2.78
N LYS A 389 -5.24 23.61 -3.12
CA LYS A 389 -4.27 24.36 -3.94
C LYS A 389 -4.79 24.63 -5.35
N VAL A 390 -5.39 23.65 -6.02
CA VAL A 390 -5.96 23.81 -7.38
C VAL A 390 -7.05 24.90 -7.39
N PHE A 391 -7.86 25.01 -6.34
CA PHE A 391 -8.86 26.07 -6.20
C PHE A 391 -8.29 27.44 -5.77
N GLY A 392 -6.96 27.57 -5.64
CA GLY A 392 -6.30 28.85 -5.36
C GLY A 392 -6.32 29.29 -3.89
N TYR A 393 -6.78 28.44 -2.95
CA TYR A 393 -6.79 28.77 -1.52
C TYR A 393 -5.42 28.65 -0.85
N PHE A 394 -4.50 27.89 -1.44
CA PHE A 394 -3.12 27.79 -0.98
C PHE A 394 -2.14 28.41 -1.99
N PRO A 395 -1.11 29.13 -1.50
CA PRO A 395 -0.06 29.64 -2.38
C PRO A 395 0.67 28.47 -3.06
N ARG A 396 1.08 28.67 -4.31
CA ARG A 396 1.99 27.75 -5.00
C ARG A 396 3.37 27.85 -4.34
N THR A 397 3.71 26.83 -3.58
CA THR A 397 5.02 26.62 -2.94
C THR A 397 5.54 25.24 -3.32
N PHE A 398 6.85 25.05 -3.22
CA PHE A 398 7.49 23.75 -3.40
C PHE A 398 6.77 22.61 -2.64
N PHE A 399 6.32 22.86 -1.40
CA PHE A 399 5.62 21.84 -0.61
C PHE A 399 4.23 21.52 -1.15
N THR A 400 3.43 22.55 -1.46
CA THR A 400 2.06 22.37 -1.97
C THR A 400 2.02 21.80 -3.39
N GLU A 401 3.08 22.03 -4.17
CA GLU A 401 3.23 21.45 -5.51
C GLU A 401 3.54 19.95 -5.44
N ASN A 402 4.40 19.56 -4.49
CA ASN A 402 4.85 18.18 -4.33
C ASN A 402 4.06 17.36 -3.28
N ILE A 403 3.00 17.93 -2.70
CA ILE A 403 2.27 17.28 -1.59
C ILE A 403 1.65 15.95 -1.99
N PHE A 404 1.26 15.82 -3.26
CA PHE A 404 0.68 14.60 -3.80
C PHE A 404 1.75 13.49 -3.92
N GLN A 405 2.94 13.82 -4.44
CA GLN A 405 4.10 12.93 -4.50
C GLN A 405 4.51 12.48 -3.09
N ILE A 406 4.66 13.43 -2.16
CA ILE A 406 5.02 13.14 -0.75
C ILE A 406 3.98 12.21 -0.12
N GLY A 407 2.69 12.52 -0.29
CA GLY A 407 1.59 11.71 0.23
C GLY A 407 1.60 10.27 -0.32
N SER A 408 1.86 10.11 -1.63
CA SER A 408 1.97 8.78 -2.26
C SER A 408 3.17 7.99 -1.75
N LEU A 409 4.34 8.61 -1.55
CA LEU A 409 5.52 7.91 -1.06
C LEU A 409 5.33 7.44 0.38
N ILE A 410 4.72 8.27 1.22
CA ILE A 410 4.35 7.91 2.61
C ILE A 410 3.34 6.76 2.59
N GLU A 411 2.31 6.83 1.75
CA GLU A 411 1.32 5.75 1.59
C GLU A 411 1.98 4.44 1.21
N MET A 412 2.88 4.43 0.23
CA MET A 412 3.55 3.21 -0.20
C MET A 412 4.42 2.61 0.92
N VAL A 413 5.15 3.44 1.67
CA VAL A 413 5.93 2.96 2.83
C VAL A 413 5.00 2.36 3.89
N LEU A 414 3.86 3.00 4.19
CA LEU A 414 2.90 2.51 5.16
C LEU A 414 2.18 1.22 4.69
N LEU A 415 1.90 1.08 3.39
CA LEU A 415 1.36 -0.16 2.81
C LEU A 415 2.37 -1.31 2.88
N SER A 416 3.66 -1.02 2.72
CA SER A 416 4.73 -2.00 2.94
C SER A 416 4.75 -2.50 4.40
N LEU A 417 4.48 -1.62 5.38
CA LEU A 417 4.29 -2.04 6.78
C LEU A 417 3.02 -2.88 6.97
N ALA A 418 1.92 -2.54 6.29
CA ALA A 418 0.69 -3.33 6.32
C ALA A 418 0.92 -4.76 5.78
N LEU A 419 1.71 -4.89 4.73
CA LEU A 419 2.15 -6.17 4.17
C LEU A 419 3.03 -6.96 5.14
N SER A 420 3.95 -6.31 5.86
CA SER A 420 4.73 -6.96 6.92
C SER A 420 3.83 -7.51 8.04
N SER A 421 2.81 -6.73 8.45
CA SER A 421 1.79 -7.21 9.40
C SER A 421 1.01 -8.41 8.86
N ARG A 422 0.71 -8.45 7.55
CA ARG A 422 0.06 -9.61 6.91
C ARG A 422 0.96 -10.84 6.95
N VAL A 423 2.26 -10.70 6.69
CA VAL A 423 3.22 -11.81 6.79
C VAL A 423 3.25 -12.37 8.21
N ASN A 424 3.26 -11.51 9.22
CA ASN A 424 3.21 -11.95 10.61
C ASN A 424 1.91 -12.71 10.94
N GLU A 425 0.77 -12.27 10.41
CA GLU A 425 -0.50 -12.97 10.58
C GLU A 425 -0.52 -14.32 9.86
N LEU A 426 -0.01 -14.38 8.63
CA LEU A 426 0.13 -15.64 7.88
C LEU A 426 1.06 -16.63 8.60
N LYS A 427 2.18 -16.15 9.18
CA LYS A 427 3.06 -16.96 10.01
C LYS A 427 2.34 -17.49 11.25
N LYS A 428 1.60 -16.63 11.95
CA LYS A 428 0.83 -17.02 13.14
C LYS A 428 -0.17 -18.13 12.82
N GLN A 429 -0.92 -18.00 11.72
CA GLN A 429 -1.85 -19.03 11.24
C GLN A 429 -1.13 -20.33 10.88
N SER A 430 0.07 -20.25 10.31
CA SER A 430 0.90 -21.42 10.01
C SER A 430 1.50 -22.09 11.25
N HIS A 431 1.50 -21.46 12.43
CA HIS A 431 2.17 -21.95 13.64
C HIS A 431 1.21 -22.57 14.67
N THR A 432 -0.09 -22.53 14.41
CA THR A 432 -1.14 -23.12 15.25
C THR A 432 -1.74 -24.36 14.59
N ASP A 433 -2.12 -25.36 15.36
CA ASP A 433 -2.87 -26.52 14.88
C ASP A 433 -4.36 -26.18 14.76
N ALA A 434 -4.94 -26.43 13.58
CA ALA A 434 -6.32 -26.03 13.27
C ALA A 434 -7.39 -26.76 14.10
N LEU A 435 -7.10 -27.97 14.59
CA LEU A 435 -8.07 -28.75 15.37
C LEU A 435 -8.06 -28.37 16.85
N THR A 436 -6.87 -28.15 17.40
CA THR A 436 -6.64 -28.06 18.85
C THR A 436 -6.35 -26.65 19.36
N ASP A 437 -6.07 -25.68 18.47
CA ASP A 437 -5.74 -24.28 18.78
C ASP A 437 -4.51 -24.10 19.70
N ILE A 438 -3.68 -25.14 19.81
CA ILE A 438 -2.35 -25.05 20.41
C ILE A 438 -1.29 -24.95 19.29
N PRO A 439 -0.07 -24.47 19.58
CA PRO A 439 1.04 -24.48 18.65
C PRO A 439 1.25 -25.83 17.96
N ASN A 440 1.56 -25.83 16.66
CA ASN A 440 1.80 -27.05 15.88
C ASN A 440 3.30 -27.44 15.86
N ARG A 441 3.62 -28.54 15.17
CA ARG A 441 4.99 -29.04 15.01
C ARG A 441 5.99 -28.01 14.47
N ARG A 442 5.59 -27.11 13.56
CA ARG A 442 6.52 -26.07 13.06
C ARG A 442 6.94 -25.11 14.17
N MET A 443 5.97 -24.67 14.99
CA MET A 443 6.29 -23.82 16.15
C MET A 443 7.10 -24.58 17.20
N PHE A 444 6.84 -25.87 17.38
CA PHE A 444 7.66 -26.73 18.24
C PHE A 444 9.12 -26.71 17.79
N ASP A 445 9.40 -26.99 16.51
CA ASP A 445 10.76 -27.05 15.97
C ASP A 445 11.52 -25.72 16.18
N ASP A 446 10.84 -24.58 15.96
CA ASP A 446 11.39 -23.24 16.18
C ASP A 446 11.74 -22.97 17.65
N VAL A 447 10.81 -23.23 18.56
CA VAL A 447 11.01 -22.99 20.01
C VAL A 447 12.05 -23.94 20.57
N MET A 448 12.02 -25.21 20.16
CA MET A 448 12.96 -26.24 20.60
C MET A 448 14.40 -25.85 20.21
N ARG A 449 14.61 -25.44 18.95
CA ARG A 449 15.91 -24.94 18.51
C ARG A 449 16.41 -23.75 19.34
N GLN A 450 15.52 -22.80 19.65
CA GLN A 450 15.87 -21.62 20.45
C GLN A 450 16.28 -21.99 21.88
N GLU A 451 15.53 -22.85 22.56
CA GLU A 451 15.85 -23.27 23.93
C GLU A 451 17.13 -24.11 23.98
N PHE A 452 17.37 -25.00 23.00
CA PHE A 452 18.61 -25.76 22.92
C PHE A 452 19.85 -24.86 22.79
N LEU A 453 19.80 -23.87 21.89
CA LEU A 453 20.88 -22.88 21.73
C LEU A 453 21.06 -22.02 22.98
N ARG A 454 19.96 -21.66 23.66
CA ARG A 454 19.97 -20.88 24.89
C ARG A 454 20.67 -21.63 26.02
N THR A 455 20.40 -22.92 26.17
CA THR A 455 21.04 -23.77 27.17
C THR A 455 22.51 -24.01 26.87
N GLN A 456 22.90 -24.20 25.60
CA GLN A 456 24.32 -24.27 25.26
C GLN A 456 25.10 -23.01 25.66
N ARG A 457 24.50 -21.83 25.48
CA ARG A 457 25.11 -20.53 25.82
C ARG A 457 25.13 -20.23 27.31
N ASN A 458 24.01 -20.45 28.00
CA ASN A 458 23.79 -19.93 29.35
C ASN A 458 23.81 -21.01 30.45
N GLY A 459 23.88 -22.30 30.08
CA GLY A 459 23.89 -23.42 31.01
C GLY A 459 22.57 -23.70 31.74
N GLN A 460 21.50 -22.93 31.49
CA GLN A 460 20.20 -23.16 32.13
C GLN A 460 19.54 -24.44 31.58
N PRO A 461 19.10 -25.39 32.43
CA PRO A 461 18.51 -26.63 31.94
C PRO A 461 17.15 -26.38 31.30
N PHE A 462 16.74 -27.26 30.38
CA PHE A 462 15.35 -27.35 29.97
C PHE A 462 14.97 -28.80 29.74
N SER A 463 13.67 -29.08 29.88
CA SER A 463 13.14 -30.43 29.70
C SER A 463 12.14 -30.48 28.57
N LEU A 464 12.09 -31.63 27.89
CA LEU A 464 11.15 -31.97 26.85
C LEU A 464 10.28 -33.13 27.33
N LEU A 465 8.96 -32.96 27.21
CA LEU A 465 7.99 -34.04 27.37
C LEU A 465 7.44 -34.41 25.99
N MET A 466 7.49 -35.69 25.65
CA MET A 466 6.76 -36.29 24.53
C MET A 466 5.57 -37.06 25.09
N ILE A 467 4.37 -36.80 24.57
CA ILE A 467 3.11 -37.28 25.13
C ILE A 467 2.32 -37.96 24.01
N ASP A 468 1.83 -39.16 24.28
CA ASP A 468 1.01 -39.92 23.34
C ASP A 468 -0.30 -40.36 24.00
N ILE A 469 -1.40 -40.29 23.25
CA ILE A 469 -2.70 -40.75 23.73
C ILE A 469 -2.78 -42.28 23.59
N ASP A 470 -2.92 -42.95 24.73
CA ASP A 470 -2.95 -44.41 24.77
C ASP A 470 -4.16 -44.96 23.99
N HIS A 471 -3.92 -45.96 23.15
CA HIS A 471 -4.95 -46.67 22.39
C HIS A 471 -5.81 -45.78 21.46
N PHE A 472 -5.29 -44.62 21.02
CA PHE A 472 -6.09 -43.66 20.24
C PHE A 472 -6.59 -44.23 18.90
N LYS A 473 -5.77 -45.01 18.19
CA LYS A 473 -6.22 -45.71 16.97
C LYS A 473 -7.42 -46.64 17.24
N GLN A 474 -7.34 -47.47 18.28
CA GLN A 474 -8.43 -48.38 18.67
C GLN A 474 -9.69 -47.59 19.07
N PHE A 475 -9.51 -46.45 19.73
CA PHE A 475 -10.61 -45.56 20.06
C PHE A 475 -11.30 -45.00 18.80
N ASN A 476 -10.52 -44.57 17.80
CA ASN A 476 -11.07 -44.10 16.52
C ASN A 476 -11.79 -45.21 15.74
N ASP A 477 -11.23 -46.42 15.75
CA ASP A 477 -11.83 -47.57 15.07
C ASP A 477 -13.18 -47.94 15.70
N LEU A 478 -13.34 -47.75 17.02
CA LEU A 478 -14.56 -48.09 17.75
C LEU A 478 -15.62 -46.98 17.76
N TYR A 479 -15.21 -45.71 17.84
CA TYR A 479 -16.12 -44.57 18.07
C TYR A 479 -16.15 -43.54 16.94
N GLY A 480 -15.33 -43.73 15.90
CA GLY A 480 -15.21 -42.84 14.75
C GLY A 480 -14.33 -41.62 15.00
N HIS A 481 -13.76 -41.09 13.92
CA HIS A 481 -12.83 -39.95 13.96
C HIS A 481 -13.40 -38.69 14.60
N SER A 482 -14.71 -38.44 14.48
CA SER A 482 -15.35 -37.26 15.09
C SER A 482 -15.28 -37.28 16.61
N GLN A 483 -15.32 -38.45 17.24
CA GLN A 483 -15.12 -38.60 18.68
C GLN A 483 -13.64 -38.51 19.05
N GLY A 484 -12.74 -39.04 18.21
CA GLY A 484 -11.29 -38.84 18.34
C GLY A 484 -10.90 -37.37 18.36
N ASP A 485 -11.47 -36.56 17.46
CA ASP A 485 -11.26 -35.12 17.40
C ASP A 485 -11.66 -34.42 18.71
N ARG A 486 -12.70 -34.88 19.38
CA ARG A 486 -13.12 -34.34 20.69
C ARG A 486 -12.14 -34.71 21.79
N VAL A 487 -11.56 -35.92 21.74
CA VAL A 487 -10.50 -36.35 22.66
C VAL A 487 -9.26 -35.46 22.47
N LEU A 488 -8.82 -35.25 21.23
CA LEU A 488 -7.68 -34.38 20.92
C LEU A 488 -7.89 -32.95 21.41
N LYS A 489 -9.06 -32.35 21.14
CA LYS A 489 -9.42 -31.01 21.63
C LYS A 489 -9.41 -30.93 23.15
N ASN A 490 -9.92 -31.96 23.83
CA ASN A 490 -9.98 -31.98 25.28
C ASN A 490 -8.58 -32.10 25.90
N VAL A 491 -7.75 -33.02 25.41
CA VAL A 491 -6.34 -33.16 25.86
C VAL A 491 -5.58 -31.85 25.65
N ALA A 492 -5.71 -31.22 24.48
CA ALA A 492 -5.10 -29.92 24.22
C ALA A 492 -5.58 -28.82 25.19
N ALA A 493 -6.87 -28.77 25.49
CA ALA A 493 -7.42 -27.82 26.46
C ALA A 493 -6.91 -28.08 27.89
N GLN A 494 -6.72 -29.34 28.27
CA GLN A 494 -6.13 -29.70 29.56
C GLN A 494 -4.66 -29.28 29.65
N LEU A 495 -3.86 -29.58 28.62
CA LEU A 495 -2.48 -29.12 28.51
C LEU A 495 -2.39 -27.60 28.63
N ARG A 496 -3.23 -26.87 27.89
CA ARG A 496 -3.28 -25.40 27.91
C ARG A 496 -3.69 -24.82 29.26
N SER A 497 -4.52 -25.52 30.05
CA SER A 497 -4.95 -25.03 31.37
C SER A 497 -3.93 -25.29 32.48
N LEU A 498 -3.12 -26.34 32.35
CA LEU A 498 -2.09 -26.71 33.32
C LEU A 498 -0.74 -26.03 33.03
N ILE A 499 -0.40 -25.83 31.76
CA ILE A 499 0.90 -25.32 31.33
C ILE A 499 0.82 -23.81 31.16
N ARG A 500 1.60 -23.08 31.96
CA ARG A 500 1.69 -21.61 31.93
C ARG A 500 3.01 -21.16 31.33
N LYS A 501 3.03 -19.95 30.73
CA LYS A 501 4.26 -19.33 30.26
C LYS A 501 5.31 -19.27 31.38
N PRO A 502 6.60 -19.55 31.10
CA PRO A 502 7.21 -19.71 29.78
C PRO A 502 7.09 -21.12 29.16
N MET A 503 6.49 -22.10 29.84
CA MET A 503 6.28 -23.45 29.30
C MET A 503 5.22 -23.43 28.19
N MET A 504 5.34 -24.31 27.21
CA MET A 504 4.46 -24.31 26.03
C MET A 504 4.10 -25.73 25.58
N PRO A 505 2.80 -26.05 25.44
CA PRO A 505 2.35 -27.29 24.81
C PRO A 505 2.25 -27.14 23.29
N PHE A 506 2.47 -28.24 22.58
CA PHE A 506 2.43 -28.33 21.13
C PHE A 506 1.67 -29.58 20.70
N ARG A 507 0.97 -29.52 19.58
CA ARG A 507 0.55 -30.72 18.85
C ARG A 507 1.68 -31.13 17.92
N PHE A 508 2.29 -32.27 18.21
CA PHE A 508 3.47 -32.76 17.49
C PHE A 508 3.09 -33.64 16.31
N GLY A 509 2.06 -34.48 16.48
CA GLY A 509 1.60 -35.44 15.47
C GLY A 509 0.08 -35.62 15.45
N GLY A 510 -0.38 -36.73 14.88
CA GLY A 510 -1.80 -37.07 14.81
C GLY A 510 -2.44 -37.18 16.19
N GLU A 511 -1.84 -38.00 17.05
CA GLU A 511 -2.23 -38.29 18.43
C GLU A 511 -1.15 -37.89 19.47
N GLU A 512 -0.09 -37.25 19.00
CA GLU A 512 1.10 -36.91 19.79
C GLU A 512 1.12 -35.42 20.15
N PHE A 513 1.51 -35.14 21.38
CA PHE A 513 1.72 -33.81 21.93
C PHE A 513 3.15 -33.70 22.47
N ALA A 514 3.66 -32.48 22.51
CA ALA A 514 4.94 -32.19 23.14
C ALA A 514 4.81 -31.02 24.10
N VAL A 515 5.65 -30.98 25.13
CA VAL A 515 5.73 -29.83 26.05
C VAL A 515 7.19 -29.47 26.25
N ILE A 516 7.53 -28.22 25.98
CA ILE A 516 8.84 -27.66 26.27
C ILE A 516 8.75 -26.94 27.62
N LEU A 517 9.66 -27.28 28.52
CA LEU A 517 9.78 -26.76 29.88
C LEU A 517 11.11 -25.99 30.04
N PRO A 518 11.16 -24.70 29.67
CA PRO A 518 12.35 -23.89 29.85
C PRO A 518 12.74 -23.79 31.33
N ARG A 519 14.04 -23.75 31.63
CA ARG A 519 14.57 -23.54 33.00
C ARG A 519 14.06 -24.58 34.00
N THR A 520 13.85 -25.81 33.54
CA THR A 520 13.26 -26.89 34.34
C THR A 520 14.18 -28.10 34.26
N ASN A 521 14.74 -28.48 35.41
CA ASN A 521 15.56 -29.69 35.54
C ASN A 521 14.68 -30.96 35.47
N GLU A 522 15.33 -32.11 35.43
CA GLU A 522 14.68 -33.41 35.29
C GLU A 522 13.67 -33.71 36.43
N ARG A 523 14.04 -33.37 37.67
CA ARG A 523 13.20 -33.65 38.85
C ARG A 523 11.88 -32.89 38.80
N ASP A 524 11.95 -31.59 38.50
CA ASP A 524 10.78 -30.72 38.43
C ASP A 524 9.93 -31.05 37.20
N ALA A 525 10.57 -31.37 36.08
CA ALA A 525 9.87 -31.81 34.87
C ALA A 525 9.08 -33.10 35.11
N ARG A 526 9.63 -34.06 35.87
CA ARG A 526 8.93 -35.31 36.22
C ARG A 526 7.69 -35.06 37.06
N ILE A 527 7.74 -34.12 38.01
CA ILE A 527 6.59 -33.72 38.82
C ILE A 527 5.49 -33.12 37.94
N ILE A 528 5.87 -32.26 36.99
CA ILE A 528 4.94 -31.65 36.03
C ILE A 528 4.31 -32.72 35.14
N ALA A 529 5.12 -33.63 34.58
CA ALA A 529 4.66 -34.73 33.74
C ALA A 529 3.66 -35.64 34.46
N GLU A 530 3.96 -36.04 35.71
CA GLU A 530 3.05 -36.90 36.48
C GLU A 530 1.75 -36.17 36.83
N ARG A 531 1.82 -34.87 37.12
CA ARG A 531 0.62 -34.06 37.33
C ARG A 531 -0.24 -33.97 36.08
N LEU A 532 0.36 -33.82 34.90
CA LEU A 532 -0.35 -33.81 33.61
C LEU A 532 -1.05 -35.15 33.39
N ARG A 533 -0.31 -36.26 33.55
CA ARG A 533 -0.83 -37.63 33.38
C ARG A 533 -2.00 -37.91 34.31
N GLN A 534 -1.85 -37.61 35.60
CA GLN A 534 -2.92 -37.78 36.60
C GLN A 534 -4.14 -36.93 36.26
N HIS A 535 -3.96 -35.66 35.86
CA HIS A 535 -5.07 -34.80 35.51
C HIS A 535 -5.86 -35.31 34.31
N ILE A 536 -5.16 -35.75 33.26
CA ILE A 536 -5.78 -36.32 32.06
C ILE A 536 -6.54 -37.61 32.39
N SER A 537 -5.90 -38.54 33.09
CA SER A 537 -6.53 -39.83 33.47
C SER A 537 -7.72 -39.70 34.44
N SER A 538 -7.79 -38.61 35.21
CA SER A 538 -8.86 -38.36 36.17
C SER A 538 -10.16 -37.83 35.56
N LYS A 539 -10.10 -37.32 34.32
CA LYS A 539 -11.26 -36.71 33.65
C LYS A 539 -11.86 -37.64 32.61
N LEU A 540 -13.17 -37.80 32.66
CA LEU A 540 -13.93 -38.47 31.61
C LEU A 540 -14.14 -37.51 30.43
N ILE A 541 -13.85 -37.99 29.22
CA ILE A 541 -14.17 -37.27 27.98
C ILE A 541 -15.44 -37.92 27.42
N GLY A 542 -16.57 -37.28 27.69
CA GLY A 542 -17.89 -37.89 27.47
C GLY A 542 -18.14 -39.01 28.48
N ARG A 543 -18.03 -40.27 28.04
CA ARG A 543 -18.18 -41.47 28.90
C ARG A 543 -16.91 -42.33 28.96
N HIS A 544 -15.81 -41.85 28.39
CA HIS A 544 -14.59 -42.63 28.24
C HIS A 544 -13.47 -42.07 29.11
N GLN A 545 -12.71 -42.97 29.73
CA GLN A 545 -11.47 -42.63 30.40
C GLN A 545 -10.34 -42.71 29.38
N ILE A 546 -9.58 -41.64 29.24
CA ILE A 546 -8.44 -41.54 28.34
C ILE A 546 -7.17 -41.39 29.17
N THR A 547 -6.14 -42.15 28.84
CA THR A 547 -4.83 -42.07 29.48
C THR A 547 -3.78 -41.63 28.46
N VAL A 548 -2.64 -41.16 28.98
CA VAL A 548 -1.50 -40.77 28.16
C VAL A 548 -0.24 -41.40 28.71
N SER A 549 0.68 -41.75 27.81
CA SER A 549 2.04 -42.13 28.14
C SER A 549 2.97 -40.95 27.88
N ILE A 550 3.96 -40.73 28.75
CA ILE A 550 4.85 -39.57 28.67
C ILE A 550 6.32 -40.01 28.72
N GLY A 551 7.09 -39.64 27.70
CA GLY A 551 8.54 -39.70 27.68
C GLY A 551 9.16 -38.36 28.08
N LEU A 552 10.18 -38.39 28.93
CA LEU A 552 10.87 -37.20 29.43
C LEU A 552 12.37 -37.28 29.15
N ALA A 553 12.91 -36.22 28.57
CA ALA A 553 14.35 -36.00 28.46
C ALA A 553 14.70 -34.57 28.91
N CYS A 554 15.84 -34.42 29.60
CA CYS A 554 16.32 -33.14 30.10
C CYS A 554 17.68 -32.81 29.49
N GLN A 555 17.79 -31.61 28.92
CA GLN A 555 19.09 -31.05 28.56
C GLN A 555 19.63 -30.25 29.75
N GLU A 556 20.58 -30.87 30.44
CA GLU A 556 21.34 -30.31 31.56
C GLU A 556 22.81 -30.64 31.32
N ASP A 557 23.73 -29.76 31.73
CA ASP A 557 25.19 -29.95 31.61
C ASP A 557 25.67 -30.39 30.21
N ARG A 558 24.96 -29.98 29.15
CA ARG A 558 25.24 -30.33 27.76
C ARG A 558 25.24 -31.85 27.50
N LYS A 559 24.40 -32.60 28.24
CA LYS A 559 24.23 -34.05 28.11
C LYS A 559 24.00 -34.52 26.67
N PHE A 560 23.20 -33.80 25.89
CA PHE A 560 22.97 -34.08 24.47
C PHE A 560 23.75 -33.10 23.59
N GLN A 561 24.44 -33.63 22.57
CA GLN A 561 25.25 -32.83 21.65
C GLN A 561 24.42 -32.16 20.55
N SER A 562 23.33 -32.80 20.13
CA SER A 562 22.41 -32.27 19.14
C SER A 562 20.95 -32.23 19.63
N LEU A 563 20.14 -31.43 18.93
CA LEU A 563 18.70 -31.39 19.12
C LEU A 563 18.05 -32.77 18.84
N SER A 564 18.58 -33.47 17.83
CA SER A 564 18.12 -34.78 17.41
C SER A 564 18.33 -35.82 18.50
N ASP A 565 19.46 -35.78 19.21
CA ASP A 565 19.74 -36.73 20.30
C ASP A 565 18.76 -36.56 21.46
N LEU A 566 18.44 -35.31 21.82
CA LEU A 566 17.46 -35.02 22.87
C LEU A 566 16.04 -35.47 22.48
N LEU A 567 15.64 -35.23 21.22
CA LEU A 567 14.35 -35.68 20.70
C LEU A 567 14.26 -37.21 20.73
N ASN A 568 15.28 -37.89 20.21
CA ASN A 568 15.35 -39.35 20.22
C ASN A 568 15.30 -39.90 21.64
N ALA A 569 15.98 -39.27 22.61
CA ALA A 569 15.94 -39.67 24.01
C ALA A 569 14.53 -39.53 24.62
N ALA A 570 13.80 -38.46 24.29
CA ALA A 570 12.42 -38.30 24.74
C ALA A 570 11.46 -39.31 24.08
N ASP A 571 11.68 -39.64 22.81
CA ASP A 571 10.91 -40.65 22.07
C ASP A 571 11.18 -42.07 22.58
N GLU A 572 12.44 -42.42 22.86
CA GLU A 572 12.78 -43.70 23.49
C GLU A 572 12.11 -43.82 24.86
N ALA A 573 12.12 -42.74 25.66
CA ALA A 573 11.38 -42.65 26.91
C ALA A 573 9.87 -42.87 26.74
N LEU A 574 9.27 -42.27 25.71
CA LEU A 574 7.86 -42.45 25.42
C LEU A 574 7.56 -43.89 24.99
N TYR A 575 8.44 -44.50 24.19
CA TYR A 575 8.31 -45.89 23.75
C TYR A 575 8.34 -46.85 24.95
N ALA A 576 9.30 -46.67 25.87
CA ALA A 576 9.35 -47.48 27.09
C ALA A 576 8.13 -47.27 28.02
N ALA A 577 7.55 -46.06 28.05
CA ALA A 577 6.30 -45.84 28.78
C ALA A 577 5.14 -46.65 28.18
N LYS A 578 5.09 -46.77 26.85
CA LYS A 578 4.09 -47.61 26.16
C LYS A 578 4.29 -49.10 26.46
N ASP A 579 5.54 -49.56 26.53
CA ASP A 579 5.88 -50.95 26.83
C ASP A 579 5.66 -51.32 28.32
N ASN A 580 5.83 -50.37 29.24
CA ASN A 580 5.59 -50.54 30.68
C ASN A 580 4.10 -50.54 31.07
N GLY A 581 3.21 -50.90 30.14
CA GLY A 581 1.78 -50.98 30.38
C GLY A 581 1.02 -49.65 30.21
N ARG A 582 1.65 -48.64 29.59
CA ARG A 582 1.06 -47.32 29.31
C ARG A 582 0.68 -46.54 30.57
N ASN A 583 0.03 -45.38 30.41
CA ASN A 583 -0.44 -44.54 31.52
C ASN A 583 0.64 -44.29 32.58
N CYS A 584 1.87 -44.02 32.15
CA CYS A 584 3.01 -43.77 33.03
C CYS A 584 3.95 -42.71 32.44
N VAL A 585 4.84 -42.19 33.29
CA VAL A 585 5.91 -41.28 32.89
C VAL A 585 7.23 -42.02 32.99
N VAL A 586 8.00 -42.05 31.91
CA VAL A 586 9.37 -42.59 31.90
C VAL A 586 10.34 -41.48 31.59
N THR A 587 11.45 -41.44 32.34
CA THR A 587 12.54 -40.50 32.13
C THR A 587 13.72 -41.24 31.50
N PHE A 588 14.34 -40.65 30.47
CA PHE A 588 15.44 -41.28 29.74
C PHE A 588 16.62 -41.66 30.64
N SER A 589 16.94 -40.86 31.66
CA SER A 589 18.00 -41.15 32.64
C SER A 589 17.76 -42.42 33.47
N CYS A 590 16.51 -42.85 33.62
CA CYS A 590 16.12 -44.02 34.39
C CYS A 590 16.09 -45.31 33.56
N MET A 591 16.48 -45.26 32.30
CA MET A 591 16.54 -46.44 31.45
C MET A 591 17.78 -47.28 31.75
N PRO A 592 17.67 -48.63 31.75
CA PRO A 592 18.86 -49.46 31.79
C PRO A 592 19.73 -49.18 30.56
N GLU A 593 21.03 -48.93 30.75
CA GLU A 593 21.98 -48.84 29.64
C GLU A 593 21.86 -50.10 28.78
N LYS A 594 21.51 -49.94 27.50
CA LYS A 594 21.65 -51.03 26.54
C LYS A 594 23.12 -51.43 26.54
N SER A 595 23.42 -52.62 27.06
CA SER A 595 24.75 -53.22 26.96
C SER A 595 25.15 -53.22 25.48
N VAL A 596 26.16 -52.41 25.15
CA VAL A 596 26.87 -52.52 23.88
C VAL A 596 27.56 -53.88 23.90
N LEU A 597 26.90 -54.89 23.33
CA LEU A 597 27.56 -56.14 22.95
C LEU A 597 28.49 -55.79 21.79
N THR A 598 29.75 -55.55 22.14
CA THR A 598 30.88 -55.56 21.23
C THR A 598 30.95 -56.95 20.60
N ASP A 599 30.46 -57.09 19.37
CA ASP A 599 30.74 -58.26 18.54
C ASP A 599 32.24 -58.25 18.17
N CYS A 600 33.04 -58.86 19.05
CA CYS A 600 34.37 -59.30 18.75
C CYS A 600 34.24 -60.63 17.99
N ILE A 601 34.06 -60.57 16.66
CA ILE A 601 34.22 -61.74 15.79
C ILE A 601 35.52 -61.57 15.01
N ILE A 602 36.47 -62.39 15.44
CA ILE A 602 37.71 -62.78 14.78
C ILE A 602 37.39 -63.27 13.35
N SER A 603 38.12 -62.77 12.37
CA SER A 603 38.24 -63.40 11.05
C SER A 603 39.68 -63.29 10.57
N THR A 604 40.47 -64.30 10.93
CA THR A 604 41.63 -64.76 10.18
C THR A 604 41.18 -65.36 8.85
N HIS A 605 41.51 -64.71 7.72
CA HIS A 605 42.22 -65.28 6.57
C HIS A 605 42.40 -64.25 5.45
#